data_AF-A0A6N8UEZ4-F1
#
_entry.id   AF-A0A6N8UEZ4-F1
#
_cell.length_a   1.000
_cell.length_b   1.000
_cell.length_c   1.000
_cell.angle_alpha   90.00
_cell.angle_beta   90.00
_cell.angle_gamma   90.00
#
_symmetry.space_group_name_H-M   'P 1'
#
loop_
_entity.id
_entity.type
_entity.pdbx_description
1 polymer ?
#
loop_
_entity_poly.entity_id
_entity_poly.type
_entity_poly.pdbx_seq_one_letter_code
_entity_poly.pdbx_strand_id
1 'polypeptide(L)'
;MTNYYDILGLTYQADLTEIKTAYRKLSKKFHPDLNPNEPYFERMFLRIQEAYEVLSDPQNRKTYDDLLKNNQAKSHDFIQPNVLYPTILNFSINKAEIKEGETFTLTWDVKNVDFVEIKPFGRFSSNGIESFKLKKLQQPQINIILTAHNADTGATARDYLMVENASYNKNILNYLYKDGYAVFIFRIFLFLLIIAFLVLLLIFGVEVHNPLQELRNK
;
A
#
# COMPACT_ATOMS: atom_id res chain seq x y z
N MET A 1 10.33 -5.18 21.76
CA MET A 1 9.22 -5.66 20.90
C MET A 1 8.10 -4.63 21.04
N THR A 2 7.74 -3.96 19.95
CA THR A 2 6.77 -2.85 19.94
C THR A 2 5.36 -3.44 19.89
N ASN A 3 4.50 -3.11 20.86
CA ASN A 3 3.12 -3.61 20.94
C ASN A 3 2.12 -2.68 20.21
N TYR A 4 0.84 -3.05 20.10
CA TYR A 4 -0.16 -2.26 19.38
C TYR A 4 -0.45 -0.89 20.03
N TYR A 5 -0.36 -0.78 21.35
CA TYR A 5 -0.46 0.50 22.05
C TYR A 5 0.74 1.40 21.71
N ASP A 6 1.96 0.84 21.69
CA ASP A 6 3.17 1.58 21.29
C ASP A 6 3.08 2.07 19.83
N ILE A 7 2.52 1.25 18.92
CA ILE A 7 2.33 1.62 17.49
C ILE A 7 1.37 2.82 17.37
N LEU A 8 0.31 2.84 18.18
CA LEU A 8 -0.63 3.97 18.21
C LEU A 8 -0.14 5.13 19.10
N GLY A 9 0.95 4.96 19.84
CA GLY A 9 1.46 5.94 20.80
C GLY A 9 0.51 6.17 21.99
N LEU A 10 -0.13 5.09 22.46
CA LEU A 10 -1.13 5.08 23.53
C LEU A 10 -0.64 4.29 24.74
N THR A 11 -1.30 4.50 25.87
CA THR A 11 -1.13 3.67 27.08
C THR A 11 -2.16 2.54 27.08
N TYR A 12 -1.94 1.49 27.88
CA TYR A 12 -2.88 0.38 28.04
C TYR A 12 -4.25 0.80 28.58
N GLN A 13 -4.31 1.95 29.27
CA GLN A 13 -5.53 2.54 29.82
C GLN A 13 -6.33 3.34 28.79
N ALA A 14 -5.83 3.51 27.57
CA ALA A 14 -6.46 4.36 26.57
C ALA A 14 -7.89 3.89 26.26
N ASP A 15 -8.84 4.81 26.16
CA ASP A 15 -10.22 4.48 25.82
C ASP A 15 -10.41 4.31 24.29
N LEU A 16 -11.60 3.88 23.88
CA LEU A 16 -11.91 3.69 22.45
C LEU A 16 -11.84 5.00 21.64
N THR A 17 -12.11 6.14 22.28
CA THR A 17 -12.08 7.46 21.66
C THR A 17 -10.64 7.87 21.36
N GLU A 18 -9.73 7.64 22.29
CA GLU A 18 -8.28 7.85 22.15
C GLU A 18 -7.70 6.94 21.07
N ILE A 19 -8.09 5.66 21.05
CA ILE A 19 -7.69 4.70 20.00
C ILE A 19 -8.11 5.19 18.61
N LYS A 20 -9.37 5.59 18.44
CA LYS A 20 -9.89 6.13 17.17
C LYS A 20 -9.17 7.42 16.76
N THR A 21 -8.87 8.28 17.72
CA THR A 21 -8.20 9.56 17.47
C THR A 21 -6.76 9.35 17.03
N ALA A 22 -6.02 8.48 17.72
CA ALA A 22 -4.65 8.09 17.36
C ALA A 22 -4.61 7.46 15.97
N TYR A 23 -5.50 6.50 15.70
CA TYR A 23 -5.60 5.86 14.38
C TYR A 23 -5.82 6.88 13.26
N ARG A 24 -6.79 7.80 13.40
CA ARG A 24 -7.07 8.83 12.38
C ARG A 24 -5.85 9.72 12.12
N LYS A 25 -5.19 10.16 13.19
CA LYS A 25 -3.99 11.03 13.11
C LYS A 25 -2.84 10.33 12.40
N LEU A 26 -2.56 9.09 12.79
CA LEU A 26 -1.46 8.30 12.24
C LEU A 26 -1.76 7.83 10.81
N SER A 27 -2.98 7.39 10.53
CA SER A 27 -3.41 7.00 9.17
C SER A 27 -3.23 8.14 8.18
N LYS A 28 -3.64 9.36 8.54
CA LYS A 28 -3.40 10.54 7.68
C LYS A 28 -1.91 10.84 7.50
N LYS A 29 -1.11 10.69 8.57
CA LYS A 29 0.33 10.95 8.51
C LYS A 29 1.06 9.94 7.60
N PHE A 30 0.67 8.67 7.67
CA PHE A 30 1.34 7.56 7.00
C PHE A 30 0.63 7.07 5.73
N HIS A 31 -0.45 7.75 5.29
CA HIS A 31 -1.22 7.35 4.12
C HIS A 31 -0.33 7.26 2.86
N PRO A 32 -0.44 6.19 2.04
CA PRO A 32 0.36 6.03 0.84
C PRO A 32 0.15 7.16 -0.18
N ASP A 33 -1.08 7.67 -0.33
CA ASP A 33 -1.36 8.80 -1.22
C ASP A 33 -0.60 10.09 -0.86
N LEU A 34 -0.30 10.30 0.43
CA LEU A 34 0.42 11.49 0.90
C LEU A 34 1.94 11.25 0.95
N ASN A 35 2.38 9.99 0.94
CA ASN A 35 3.78 9.59 1.00
C ASN A 35 4.09 8.58 -0.12
N PRO A 36 3.91 8.96 -1.39
CA PRO A 36 4.09 8.04 -2.50
C PRO A 36 5.55 7.60 -2.64
N ASN A 37 5.77 6.32 -2.95
CA ASN A 37 7.08 5.70 -3.16
C ASN A 37 7.98 5.62 -1.91
N GLU A 38 7.42 5.67 -0.70
CA GLU A 38 8.18 5.48 0.53
C GLU A 38 7.75 4.20 1.28
N PRO A 39 8.47 3.07 1.11
CA PRO A 39 8.09 1.77 1.67
C PRO A 39 7.96 1.76 3.20
N TYR A 40 8.68 2.67 3.87
CA TYR A 40 8.57 2.82 5.32
C TYR A 40 7.18 3.31 5.75
N PHE A 41 6.61 4.30 5.06
CA PHE A 41 5.32 4.88 5.43
C PHE A 41 4.18 3.89 5.18
N GLU A 42 4.25 3.13 4.08
CA GLU A 42 3.25 2.11 3.79
C GLU A 42 3.31 0.94 4.78
N ARG A 43 4.50 0.44 5.14
CA ARG A 43 4.63 -0.57 6.20
C ARG A 43 4.09 -0.07 7.54
N MET A 44 4.36 1.18 7.89
CA MET A 44 3.84 1.77 9.11
C MET A 44 2.31 1.91 9.06
N PHE A 45 1.76 2.32 7.91
CA PHE A 45 0.32 2.41 7.69
C PHE A 45 -0.39 1.07 7.92
N LEU A 46 0.14 -0.03 7.36
CA LEU A 46 -0.40 -1.38 7.58
C LEU A 46 -0.35 -1.78 9.06
N ARG A 47 0.75 -1.48 9.76
CA ARG A 47 0.89 -1.75 11.21
C ARG A 47 -0.08 -0.92 12.05
N ILE A 48 -0.31 0.34 11.68
CA ILE A 48 -1.30 1.23 12.32
C ILE A 48 -2.71 0.67 12.13
N GLN A 49 -3.02 0.19 10.92
CA GLN A 49 -4.31 -0.41 10.61
C GLN A 49 -4.55 -1.68 11.44
N GLU A 50 -3.58 -2.60 11.49
CA GLU A 50 -3.69 -3.82 12.30
C GLU A 50 -3.86 -3.51 13.79
N ALA A 51 -3.07 -2.56 14.33
CA ALA A 51 -3.20 -2.13 15.72
C ALA A 51 -4.60 -1.59 16.02
N TYR A 52 -5.18 -0.82 15.11
CA TYR A 52 -6.55 -0.32 15.25
C TYR A 52 -7.60 -1.43 15.14
N GLU A 53 -7.46 -2.36 14.19
CA GLU A 53 -8.38 -3.50 14.03
C GLU A 53 -8.47 -4.35 15.31
N VAL A 54 -7.34 -4.56 15.99
CA VAL A 54 -7.29 -5.32 17.25
C VAL A 54 -7.81 -4.50 18.43
N LEU A 55 -7.35 -3.24 18.59
CA LEU A 55 -7.65 -2.44 19.78
C LEU A 55 -9.03 -1.79 19.76
N SER A 56 -9.64 -1.59 18.58
CA SER A 56 -10.95 -0.93 18.46
C SER A 56 -12.12 -1.87 18.76
N ASP A 57 -11.94 -3.18 18.64
CA ASP A 57 -12.93 -4.19 19.02
C ASP A 57 -12.70 -4.63 20.48
N PRO A 58 -13.72 -4.54 21.36
CA PRO A 58 -13.56 -4.88 22.78
C PRO A 58 -13.13 -6.33 23.03
N GLN A 59 -13.59 -7.28 22.21
CA GLN A 59 -13.29 -8.69 22.40
C GLN A 59 -11.86 -9.02 21.95
N ASN A 60 -11.43 -8.49 20.81
CA ASN A 60 -10.07 -8.61 20.31
C ASN A 60 -9.08 -7.91 21.25
N ARG A 61 -9.40 -6.69 21.71
CA ARG A 61 -8.59 -5.95 22.67
C ARG A 61 -8.44 -6.71 23.98
N LYS A 62 -9.53 -7.24 24.54
CA LYS A 62 -9.47 -8.04 25.77
C LYS A 62 -8.55 -9.25 25.59
N THR A 63 -8.73 -9.98 24.49
CA THR A 63 -7.87 -11.13 24.16
C THR A 63 -6.42 -10.70 24.12
N TYR A 64 -6.11 -9.63 23.38
CA TYR A 64 -4.76 -9.07 23.24
C TYR A 64 -4.16 -8.61 24.58
N ASP A 65 -4.93 -7.92 25.42
CA ASP A 65 -4.51 -7.46 26.74
C ASP A 65 -4.21 -8.64 27.68
N ASP A 66 -5.01 -9.70 27.62
CA ASP A 66 -4.75 -10.94 28.35
C ASP A 66 -3.45 -11.59 27.84
N LEU A 67 -3.18 -11.58 26.53
CA LEU A 67 -1.90 -12.07 25.99
C LEU A 67 -0.71 -11.25 26.51
N LEU A 68 -0.83 -9.93 26.55
CA LEU A 68 0.21 -9.02 27.04
C LEU A 68 0.47 -9.22 28.54
N LYS A 69 -0.57 -9.29 29.36
CA LYS A 69 -0.44 -9.57 30.80
C LYS A 69 0.22 -10.92 31.05
N ASN A 70 -0.17 -11.95 30.30
CA ASN A 70 0.44 -13.27 30.37
C ASN A 70 1.91 -13.26 29.95
N ASN A 71 2.35 -12.30 29.12
CA ASN A 71 3.76 -12.13 28.77
C ASN A 71 4.54 -11.30 29.80
N GLN A 72 3.90 -10.35 30.48
CA GLN A 72 4.50 -9.54 31.55
C GLN A 72 4.59 -10.28 32.89
N ALA A 73 3.62 -11.16 33.20
CA ALA A 73 3.65 -12.00 34.39
C ALA A 73 4.69 -13.15 34.32
N LYS A 74 5.28 -13.40 33.14
CA LYS A 74 6.33 -14.41 32.93
C LYS A 74 7.74 -13.94 33.36
N SER A 75 7.91 -12.72 33.87
CA SER A 75 9.21 -12.20 34.31
C SER A 75 9.43 -12.18 35.83
N HIS A 76 8.45 -12.59 36.64
CA HIS A 76 8.60 -12.69 38.10
C HIS A 76 7.73 -13.84 38.63
N ASP A 77 8.36 -15.00 38.82
CA ASP A 77 7.89 -16.19 39.56
C ASP A 77 6.46 -16.70 39.30
N PHE A 78 6.32 -17.80 38.54
CA PHE A 78 5.55 -19.03 38.85
C PHE A 78 5.52 -19.95 37.60
N ILE A 79 5.81 -21.24 37.79
CA ILE A 79 5.77 -22.28 36.74
C ILE A 79 4.31 -22.45 36.26
N GLN A 80 3.97 -21.88 35.10
CA GLN A 80 2.81 -22.21 34.27
C GLN A 80 3.33 -22.57 32.87
N PRO A 81 2.72 -23.54 32.17
CA PRO A 81 3.29 -24.11 30.94
C PRO A 81 3.50 -23.00 29.90
N ASN A 82 4.66 -23.05 29.28
CA ASN A 82 5.21 -22.11 28.31
C ASN A 82 4.21 -21.78 27.18
N VAL A 83 3.31 -20.81 27.36
CA VAL A 83 2.43 -20.33 26.27
C VAL A 83 3.31 -19.56 25.29
N LEU A 84 3.68 -20.22 24.22
CA LEU A 84 4.67 -19.80 23.26
C LEU A 84 3.97 -19.04 22.12
N TYR A 85 4.02 -17.70 22.16
CA TYR A 85 3.42 -16.87 21.11
C TYR A 85 4.25 -16.92 19.83
N PRO A 86 3.60 -17.03 18.65
CA PRO A 86 4.30 -16.98 17.38
C PRO A 86 5.04 -15.65 17.26
N THR A 87 6.33 -15.71 16.96
CA THR A 87 7.19 -14.53 16.82
C THR A 87 7.91 -14.60 15.50
N ILE A 88 7.83 -13.54 14.71
CA ILE A 88 8.61 -13.38 13.49
C ILE A 88 9.88 -12.63 13.86
N LEU A 89 11.02 -13.30 13.72
CA LEU A 89 12.34 -12.75 14.04
C LEU A 89 12.94 -12.05 12.82
N ASN A 90 12.69 -12.61 11.64
CA ASN A 90 13.15 -12.10 10.36
C ASN A 90 12.12 -12.43 9.29
N PHE A 91 11.82 -11.46 8.44
CA PHE A 91 11.14 -11.68 7.18
C PHE A 91 11.73 -10.70 6.17
N SER A 92 12.48 -11.23 5.21
CA SER A 92 13.27 -10.41 4.30
C SER A 92 13.24 -10.95 2.88
N ILE A 93 13.55 -10.07 1.95
CA ILE A 93 13.68 -10.35 0.53
C ILE A 93 15.05 -9.89 0.06
N ASN A 94 15.66 -10.64 -0.85
CA ASN A 94 16.98 -10.29 -1.41
C ASN A 94 16.95 -9.16 -2.45
N LYS A 95 15.77 -8.68 -2.84
CA LYS A 95 15.55 -7.69 -3.90
C LYS A 95 14.47 -6.69 -3.48
N ALA A 96 14.74 -5.41 -3.68
CA ALA A 96 13.76 -4.33 -3.44
C ALA A 96 12.78 -4.15 -4.60
N GLU A 97 13.19 -4.52 -5.82
CA GLU A 97 12.39 -4.48 -7.04
C GLU A 97 12.48 -5.82 -7.79
N ILE A 98 11.40 -6.21 -8.47
CA ILE A 98 11.33 -7.45 -9.24
C ILE A 98 10.75 -7.18 -10.63
N LYS A 99 11.36 -7.74 -11.67
CA LYS A 99 10.82 -7.73 -13.03
C LYS A 99 9.89 -8.92 -13.27
N GLU A 100 8.95 -8.77 -14.21
CA GLU A 100 8.07 -9.86 -14.61
C GLU A 100 8.89 -11.10 -15.01
N GLY A 101 8.57 -12.23 -14.38
CA GLY A 101 9.22 -13.51 -14.65
C GLY A 101 10.60 -13.70 -14.02
N GLU A 102 11.09 -12.71 -13.27
CA GLU A 102 12.33 -12.81 -12.50
C GLU A 102 12.11 -13.60 -11.20
N THR A 103 13.15 -14.30 -10.76
CA THR A 103 13.17 -15.00 -9.47
C THR A 103 13.72 -14.12 -8.36
N PHE A 104 13.13 -14.25 -7.17
CA PHE A 104 13.58 -13.61 -5.94
C PHE A 104 13.48 -14.60 -4.79
N THR A 105 14.18 -14.33 -3.69
CA THR A 105 14.24 -15.21 -2.54
C THR A 105 13.69 -14.52 -1.33
N LEU A 106 12.76 -15.19 -0.64
CA LEU A 106 12.30 -14.80 0.69
C LEU A 106 13.02 -15.64 1.73
N THR A 107 13.41 -14.99 2.82
CA THR A 107 13.98 -15.63 4.00
C THR A 107 13.10 -15.28 5.19
N TRP A 108 12.72 -16.28 5.98
CA TRP A 108 11.98 -16.05 7.21
C TRP A 108 12.46 -16.93 8.35
N ASP A 109 12.57 -16.31 9.52
CA ASP A 109 12.88 -16.96 10.78
C ASP A 109 11.76 -16.65 11.76
N VAL A 110 11.16 -17.70 12.31
CA VAL A 110 10.04 -17.64 13.24
C VAL A 110 10.29 -18.54 14.45
N LYS A 111 9.61 -18.22 15.54
CA LYS A 111 9.65 -18.99 16.79
C LYS A 111 8.23 -19.26 17.24
N ASN A 112 7.99 -20.46 17.79
CA ASN A 112 6.69 -20.89 18.32
C ASN A 112 5.59 -20.96 17.25
N VAL A 113 5.94 -21.48 16.08
CA VAL A 113 5.10 -21.46 14.90
C VAL A 113 5.09 -22.85 14.29
N ASP A 114 3.89 -23.36 14.01
CA ASP A 114 3.70 -24.64 13.33
C ASP A 114 3.83 -24.46 11.82
N PHE A 115 3.30 -23.36 11.30
CA PHE A 115 3.35 -23.04 9.87
C PHE A 115 3.25 -21.55 9.62
N VAL A 116 3.75 -21.14 8.45
CA VAL A 116 3.56 -19.78 7.93
C VAL A 116 2.68 -19.82 6.70
N GLU A 117 1.84 -18.81 6.52
CA GLU A 117 1.18 -18.50 5.26
C GLU A 117 1.84 -17.25 4.69
N ILE A 118 2.44 -17.36 3.50
CA ILE A 118 3.05 -16.25 2.78
C ILE A 118 2.15 -15.93 1.59
N LYS A 119 1.38 -14.85 1.65
CA LYS A 119 0.53 -14.42 0.53
C LYS A 119 1.36 -13.63 -0.47
N PRO A 120 1.18 -13.85 -1.79
CA PRO A 120 0.22 -14.75 -2.44
C PRO A 120 0.73 -16.19 -2.72
N PHE A 121 1.84 -16.62 -2.11
CA PHE A 121 2.56 -17.85 -2.48
C PHE A 121 2.07 -19.14 -1.80
N GLY A 122 1.32 -19.05 -0.71
CA GLY A 122 0.69 -20.20 -0.05
C GLY A 122 1.29 -20.51 1.33
N ARG A 123 1.22 -21.78 1.75
CA ARG A 123 1.59 -22.23 3.10
C ARG A 123 2.93 -22.97 3.10
N PHE A 124 3.75 -22.70 4.11
CA PHE A 124 5.09 -23.26 4.28
C PHE A 124 5.31 -23.74 5.72
N SER A 125 6.35 -24.56 5.90
CA SER A 125 6.87 -24.94 7.23
C SER A 125 7.44 -23.73 7.98
N SER A 126 7.67 -23.88 9.29
CA SER A 126 8.08 -22.82 10.22
C SER A 126 9.15 -21.87 9.67
N ASN A 127 10.42 -22.28 9.58
CA ASN A 127 11.51 -21.48 9.03
C ASN A 127 11.79 -21.86 7.58
N GLY A 128 12.28 -20.92 6.78
CA GLY A 128 12.59 -21.23 5.39
C GLY A 128 13.29 -20.14 4.60
N ILE A 129 13.86 -20.59 3.49
CA ILE A 129 14.46 -19.80 2.43
C ILE A 129 13.92 -20.38 1.12
N GLU A 130 13.08 -19.65 0.41
CA GLU A 130 12.40 -20.17 -0.78
C GLU A 130 12.46 -19.14 -1.91
N SER A 131 12.68 -19.64 -3.14
CA SER A 131 12.72 -18.81 -4.34
C SER A 131 11.37 -18.81 -5.06
N PHE A 132 10.86 -17.62 -5.34
CA PHE A 132 9.57 -17.41 -5.98
C PHE A 132 9.72 -16.72 -7.33
N LYS A 133 8.69 -16.88 -8.16
CA LYS A 133 8.56 -16.19 -9.45
C LYS A 133 7.15 -15.64 -9.58
N LEU A 134 7.05 -14.37 -9.94
CA LEU A 134 5.77 -13.72 -10.11
C LEU A 134 5.25 -13.92 -11.54
N LYS A 135 4.01 -14.41 -11.66
CA LYS A 135 3.30 -14.56 -12.93
C LYS A 135 2.54 -13.25 -13.21
N LYS A 136 3.08 -12.40 -14.09
CA LYS A 136 2.48 -11.12 -14.58
C LYS A 136 1.93 -10.17 -13.52
N LEU A 137 2.54 -8.99 -13.43
CA LEU A 137 2.11 -7.96 -12.48
C LEU A 137 1.61 -6.70 -13.19
N GLN A 138 0.34 -6.41 -12.98
CA GLN A 138 -0.30 -5.19 -13.47
C GLN A 138 -0.32 -4.06 -12.44
N GLN A 139 0.13 -4.33 -11.21
CA GLN A 139 0.20 -3.35 -10.13
C GLN A 139 1.63 -2.77 -10.04
N PRO A 140 1.79 -1.51 -9.59
CA PRO A 140 3.11 -0.88 -9.43
C PRO A 140 3.96 -1.52 -8.33
N GLN A 141 3.33 -2.20 -7.38
CA GLN A 141 3.97 -2.85 -6.24
C GLN A 141 3.16 -4.08 -5.78
N ILE A 142 3.79 -4.94 -4.99
CA ILE A 142 3.18 -6.09 -4.35
C ILE A 142 3.44 -6.07 -2.86
N ASN A 143 2.42 -6.46 -2.11
CA ASN A 143 2.50 -6.64 -0.67
C ASN A 143 2.61 -8.15 -0.43
N ILE A 144 3.78 -8.60 -0.02
CA ILE A 144 4.00 -9.97 0.42
C ILE A 144 3.79 -10.00 1.94
N ILE A 145 2.87 -10.84 2.38
CA ILE A 145 2.44 -10.89 3.79
C ILE A 145 2.81 -12.25 4.34
N LEU A 146 3.62 -12.28 5.40
CA LEU A 146 3.85 -13.49 6.18
C LEU A 146 2.92 -13.48 7.39
N THR A 147 2.10 -14.52 7.52
CA THR A 147 1.31 -14.79 8.73
C THR A 147 1.84 -16.07 9.37
N ALA A 148 2.37 -15.95 10.57
CA ALA A 148 2.89 -17.07 11.35
C ALA A 148 1.81 -17.57 12.31
N HIS A 149 1.51 -18.87 12.27
CA HIS A 149 0.42 -19.48 13.03
C HIS A 149 0.95 -20.44 14.09
N ASN A 150 0.40 -20.36 15.29
CA ASN A 150 0.56 -21.35 16.34
C ASN A 150 -0.77 -22.11 16.51
N ALA A 151 -0.77 -23.40 16.21
CA ALA A 151 -1.97 -24.25 16.20
C ALA A 151 -2.48 -24.54 17.63
N ASP A 152 -1.56 -24.67 18.59
CA ASP A 152 -1.90 -24.97 20.00
C ASP A 152 -2.66 -23.82 20.67
N THR A 153 -2.29 -22.58 20.35
CA THR A 153 -2.87 -21.37 20.94
C THR A 153 -3.89 -20.68 20.05
N GLY A 154 -3.92 -21.01 18.75
CA GLY A 154 -4.65 -20.26 17.72
C GLY A 154 -4.09 -18.86 17.46
N ALA A 155 -2.99 -18.47 18.12
CA ALA A 155 -2.41 -17.15 17.97
C ALA A 155 -1.70 -16.99 16.62
N THR A 156 -1.62 -15.74 16.15
CA THR A 156 -0.92 -15.40 14.90
C THR A 156 -0.03 -14.17 15.07
N ALA A 157 1.07 -14.11 14.32
CA ALA A 157 1.88 -12.91 14.12
C ALA A 157 1.99 -12.60 12.62
N ARG A 158 2.14 -11.32 12.25
CA ARG A 158 2.28 -10.90 10.85
C ARG A 158 3.49 -10.00 10.63
N ASP A 159 4.08 -10.11 9.45
CA ASP A 159 5.05 -9.14 8.94
C ASP A 159 4.91 -8.95 7.42
N TYR A 160 5.40 -7.82 6.93
CA TYR A 160 5.06 -7.30 5.60
C TYR A 160 6.32 -6.91 4.81
N LEU A 161 6.38 -7.36 3.57
CA LEU A 161 7.36 -6.92 2.59
C LEU A 161 6.67 -6.26 1.41
N MET A 162 7.15 -5.08 1.05
CA MET A 162 6.72 -4.32 -0.12
C MET A 162 7.76 -4.49 -1.19
N VAL A 163 7.34 -4.88 -2.39
CA VAL A 163 8.27 -5.07 -3.52
C VAL A 163 7.78 -4.34 -4.75
N GLU A 164 8.63 -3.50 -5.32
CA GLU A 164 8.30 -2.73 -6.51
C GLU A 164 8.28 -3.63 -7.76
N ASN A 165 7.31 -3.37 -8.64
CA ASN A 165 7.27 -3.99 -9.95
C ASN A 165 8.09 -3.15 -10.94
N ALA A 166 9.35 -3.52 -11.16
CA ALA A 166 10.23 -2.84 -12.10
C ALA A 166 9.74 -2.93 -13.57
N SER A 167 8.86 -3.86 -13.88
CA SER A 167 8.23 -3.99 -15.21
C SER A 167 6.98 -3.11 -15.36
N TYR A 168 6.53 -2.43 -14.30
CA TYR A 168 5.40 -1.52 -14.38
C TYR A 168 5.77 -0.26 -15.16
N ASN A 169 5.11 -0.06 -16.30
CA ASN A 169 5.34 1.10 -17.15
C ASN A 169 4.74 2.38 -16.50
N LYS A 170 5.58 3.21 -15.90
CA LYS A 170 5.21 4.51 -15.29
C LYS A 170 4.81 5.59 -16.32
N ASN A 171 4.75 5.30 -17.62
CA ASN A 171 4.41 6.32 -18.63
C ASN A 171 2.96 6.79 -18.49
N ILE A 172 2.77 7.94 -17.85
CA ILE A 172 1.53 8.74 -17.88
C ILE A 172 1.01 8.92 -19.32
N LEU A 173 1.91 9.02 -20.29
CA LEU A 173 1.57 9.10 -21.72
C LEU A 173 0.80 7.88 -22.23
N ASN A 174 1.09 6.67 -21.73
CA ASN A 174 0.35 5.48 -22.11
C ASN A 174 -1.05 5.45 -21.49
N TYR A 175 -1.23 5.99 -20.28
CA TYR A 175 -2.57 6.19 -19.70
C TYR A 175 -3.42 7.16 -20.52
N LEU A 176 -2.82 8.29 -20.94
CA LEU A 176 -3.50 9.26 -21.80
C LEU A 176 -3.84 8.69 -23.19
N TYR A 177 -3.01 7.79 -23.72
CA TYR A 177 -3.22 7.21 -25.06
C TYR A 177 -4.18 6.01 -25.07
N LYS A 178 -4.21 5.19 -24.01
CA LYS A 178 -4.96 3.92 -23.97
C LYS A 178 -6.47 4.10 -23.78
N ASP A 179 -6.90 5.18 -23.11
CA ASP A 179 -8.30 5.44 -22.80
C ASP A 179 -8.95 6.51 -23.72
N GLY A 180 -8.35 6.80 -24.87
CA GLY A 180 -8.90 7.77 -25.84
C GLY A 180 -8.81 9.24 -25.43
N TYR A 181 -8.26 9.54 -24.25
CA TYR A 181 -8.03 10.91 -23.78
C TYR A 181 -7.07 11.68 -24.67
N ALA A 182 -6.11 11.03 -25.33
CA ALA A 182 -5.23 11.68 -26.30
C ALA A 182 -6.02 12.29 -27.48
N VAL A 183 -7.06 11.58 -27.97
CA VAL A 183 -7.95 12.09 -29.01
C VAL A 183 -8.82 13.24 -28.48
N PHE A 184 -9.29 13.11 -27.23
CA PHE A 184 -10.07 14.16 -26.57
C PHE A 184 -9.25 15.44 -26.34
N ILE A 185 -8.03 15.33 -25.82
CA ILE A 185 -7.08 16.44 -25.61
C ILE A 185 -6.67 17.05 -26.94
N PHE A 186 -6.39 16.24 -27.97
CA PHE A 186 -6.10 16.73 -29.32
C PHE A 186 -7.27 17.51 -29.92
N ARG A 187 -8.51 17.05 -29.73
CA ARG A 187 -9.72 17.78 -30.15
C ARG A 187 -9.90 19.10 -29.42
N ILE A 188 -9.66 19.13 -28.11
CA ILE A 188 -9.69 20.38 -27.33
C ILE A 188 -8.62 21.35 -27.82
N PHE A 189 -7.40 20.88 -28.02
CA PHE A 189 -6.30 21.70 -28.53
C PHE A 189 -6.61 22.27 -29.92
N LEU A 190 -7.12 21.44 -30.84
CA LEU A 190 -7.53 21.88 -32.18
C LEU A 190 -8.67 22.91 -32.10
N PHE A 191 -9.64 22.69 -31.22
CA PHE A 191 -10.74 23.62 -31.01
C PHE A 191 -10.25 24.98 -30.47
N LEU A 192 -9.35 24.97 -29.49
CA LEU A 192 -8.73 26.19 -28.96
C LEU A 192 -7.89 26.92 -30.03
N LEU A 193 -7.20 26.18 -30.90
CA LEU A 193 -6.43 26.74 -32.00
C LEU A 193 -7.33 27.39 -33.06
N ILE A 194 -8.47 26.78 -33.37
CA ILE A 194 -9.50 27.36 -34.26
C ILE A 194 -10.08 28.63 -33.65
N ILE A 195 -10.39 28.63 -32.35
CA ILE A 195 -10.87 29.84 -31.65
C ILE A 195 -9.81 30.94 -31.71
N ALA A 196 -8.55 30.62 -31.39
CA ALA A 196 -7.46 31.58 -31.45
C ALA A 196 -7.31 32.17 -32.86
N PHE A 197 -7.43 31.34 -33.90
CA PHE A 197 -7.39 31.76 -35.30
C PHE A 197 -8.58 32.65 -35.70
N LEU A 198 -9.80 32.32 -35.27
CA LEU A 198 -10.99 33.15 -35.50
C LEU A 198 -10.90 34.51 -34.80
N VAL A 199 -10.39 34.52 -33.56
CA VAL A 199 -10.12 35.75 -32.83
C VAL A 199 -9.07 36.58 -33.57
N LEU A 200 -8.02 35.95 -34.10
CA LEU A 200 -7.02 36.62 -34.92
C LEU A 200 -7.66 37.24 -36.18
N LEU A 201 -8.52 36.51 -36.90
CA LEU A 201 -9.21 37.03 -38.08
C LEU A 201 -10.12 38.23 -37.76
N LEU A 202 -10.79 38.22 -36.61
CA LEU A 202 -11.61 39.35 -36.15
C LEU A 202 -10.76 40.58 -35.80
N ILE A 203 -9.59 40.38 -35.18
CA ILE A 203 -8.68 41.46 -34.80
C ILE A 203 -8.02 42.09 -36.04
N PHE A 204 -7.63 41.27 -37.02
CA PHE A 204 -6.88 41.72 -38.18
C PHE A 204 -7.73 42.01 -39.43
N GLY A 205 -9.06 41.89 -39.33
CA GLY A 205 -10.02 42.39 -40.32
C GLY A 205 -9.69 42.00 -41.76
N VAL A 206 -9.86 40.72 -42.11
CA VAL A 206 -9.76 40.32 -43.52
C VAL A 206 -11.02 40.83 -44.25
N GLU A 207 -10.91 41.99 -44.88
CA GLU A 207 -11.92 42.47 -45.83
C GLU A 207 -12.00 41.50 -47.01
N VAL A 208 -13.08 40.72 -47.05
CA VAL A 208 -13.39 39.87 -48.20
C VAL A 208 -13.73 40.81 -49.35
N HIS A 209 -12.77 41.00 -50.25
CA HIS A 209 -12.95 41.75 -51.48
C HIS A 209 -14.14 41.17 -52.25
N ASN A 210 -15.21 41.95 -52.40
CA ASN A 210 -16.43 41.54 -53.09
C ASN A 210 -16.37 42.03 -54.56
N PRO A 211 -16.00 41.18 -55.53
CA PRO A 211 -15.79 41.59 -56.92
C PRO A 211 -17.08 42.06 -57.61
N LEU A 212 -18.26 41.83 -57.01
CA LEU A 212 -19.54 42.24 -57.58
C LEU A 212 -19.83 43.75 -57.42
N GLN A 213 -19.06 44.49 -56.63
CA GLN A 213 -19.24 45.94 -56.53
C GLN A 213 -18.58 46.72 -57.69
N GLU A 214 -17.62 46.13 -58.41
CA GLU A 214 -16.90 46.81 -59.50
C GLU A 214 -17.72 46.89 -60.81
N LEU A 215 -18.67 45.97 -61.02
CA LEU A 215 -19.50 45.92 -62.23
C LEU A 215 -20.67 46.91 -62.23
N ARG A 216 -20.90 47.63 -61.13
CA ARG A 216 -22.02 48.60 -61.03
C ARG A 216 -21.61 50.05 -61.39
N ASN A 217 -20.32 50.33 -61.55
CA ASN A 217 -19.79 51.68 -61.81
C ASN A 217 -19.13 51.83 -63.20
N LYS A 218 -19.52 51.03 -64.21
CA LYS A 218 -19.16 51.26 -65.61
C LYS A 218 -20.38 51.53 -66.47
#